data_AF-A0A923XG81-F1
#
_entry.id   AF-A0A923XG81-F1
#
_cell.length_a   1.000
_cell.length_b   1.000
_cell.length_c   1.000
_cell.angle_alpha   90.00
_cell.angle_beta   90.00
_cell.angle_gamma   90.00
#
_symmetry.space_group_name_H-M   'P 1'
#
loop_
_entity.id
_entity.type
_entity.pdbx_description
1 polymer ?
#
loop_
_entity_poly.entity_id
_entity_poly.type
_entity_poly.pdbx_seq_one_letter_code
_entity_poly.pdbx_strand_id
1 'polypeptide(L)'
;MIGNAGSGKSTLAWQLAGQRDLALLDLDIVAWEPDRIAVPRSHAAAVADVNAFCRAYPEWVAEGCYPDLIATSLQYRPHLLLLDPGIDQCLANCRTRPWEPHKYRSRAEQDRKLGMLLAWVADYYHRDGDISLQAHEALFEAYRGPKQRLSRLPGPDFRPRA
;
A
#
# COMPACT_ATOMS: atom_id res chain seq x y z
N MET A 1 -1.58 3.80 -4.68
CA MET A 1 -1.47 4.43 -3.34
C MET A 1 -0.25 3.88 -2.65
N ILE A 2 0.47 4.73 -1.93
CA ILE A 2 1.69 4.37 -1.21
C ILE A 2 1.70 4.99 0.19
N GLY A 3 2.46 4.42 1.12
CA GLY A 3 2.51 4.86 2.53
C GLY A 3 2.74 3.72 3.52
N ASN A 4 2.95 4.08 4.78
CA ASN A 4 3.29 3.13 5.85
C ASN A 4 2.22 2.03 6.07
N ALA A 5 2.61 0.92 6.68
CA ALA A 5 1.64 -0.03 7.24
C ALA A 5 0.78 0.68 8.30
N GLY A 6 -0.54 0.50 8.23
CA GLY A 6 -1.49 1.19 9.12
C GLY A 6 -1.88 2.60 8.68
N SER A 7 -1.38 3.14 7.56
CA SER A 7 -1.75 4.48 7.10
C SER A 7 -3.16 4.60 6.50
N GLY A 8 -3.88 3.47 6.36
CA GLY A 8 -5.25 3.43 5.82
C GLY A 8 -5.36 3.18 4.32
N LYS A 9 -4.26 2.81 3.63
CA LYS A 9 -4.24 2.54 2.18
C LYS A 9 -5.33 1.57 1.75
N SER A 10 -5.36 0.38 2.34
CA SER A 10 -6.33 -0.65 2.00
C SER A 10 -7.75 -0.15 2.23
N THR A 11 -8.03 0.53 3.34
CA THR A 11 -9.34 1.14 3.61
C THR A 11 -9.77 2.11 2.50
N LEU A 12 -8.90 3.05 2.11
CA LEU A 12 -9.20 3.99 1.04
C LEU A 12 -9.30 3.31 -0.33
N ALA A 13 -8.48 2.28 -0.57
CA ALA A 13 -8.49 1.51 -1.81
C ALA A 13 -9.79 0.73 -1.99
N TRP A 14 -10.26 0.05 -0.94
CA TRP A 14 -11.57 -0.61 -0.90
C TRP A 14 -12.71 0.39 -1.10
N GLN A 15 -12.64 1.56 -0.45
CA GLN A 15 -13.64 2.61 -0.62
C GLN A 15 -13.71 3.09 -2.09
N LEU A 16 -12.57 3.41 -2.71
CA LEU A 16 -12.54 3.88 -4.10
C LEU A 16 -12.95 2.78 -5.09
N ALA A 17 -12.49 1.55 -4.86
CA ALA A 17 -12.83 0.40 -5.70
C ALA A 17 -14.34 0.10 -5.64
N GLY A 18 -14.92 0.03 -4.45
CA GLY A 18 -16.35 -0.25 -4.28
C GLY A 18 -17.27 0.86 -4.80
N GLN A 19 -16.88 2.14 -4.67
CA GLN A 19 -17.70 3.26 -5.14
C GLN A 19 -17.76 3.42 -6.66
N ARG A 20 -16.77 2.88 -7.37
CA ARG A 20 -16.59 3.09 -8.81
C ARG A 20 -16.44 1.80 -9.60
N ASP A 21 -16.64 0.66 -8.94
CA ASP A 21 -16.45 -0.68 -9.52
C ASP A 21 -15.07 -0.86 -10.18
N LEU A 22 -14.02 -0.36 -9.49
CA LEU A 22 -12.64 -0.42 -10.01
C LEU A 22 -11.98 -1.74 -9.65
N ALA A 23 -11.13 -2.22 -10.55
CA ALA A 23 -10.21 -3.30 -10.22
C ALA A 23 -9.26 -2.86 -9.10
N LEU A 24 -9.02 -3.74 -8.13
CA LEU A 24 -8.14 -3.49 -6.99
C LEU A 24 -6.98 -4.48 -6.99
N LEU A 25 -5.76 -3.96 -6.90
CA LEU A 25 -4.53 -4.73 -6.69
C LEU A 25 -3.90 -4.35 -5.35
N ASP A 26 -3.90 -5.29 -4.41
CA ASP A 26 -3.01 -5.27 -3.25
C ASP A 26 -1.63 -5.78 -3.70
N LEU A 27 -0.60 -4.95 -3.58
CA LEU A 27 0.75 -5.29 -4.02
C LEU A 27 1.37 -6.43 -3.19
N ASP A 28 0.87 -6.75 -1.99
CA ASP A 28 1.29 -7.95 -1.28
C ASP A 28 1.01 -9.22 -2.12
N ILE A 29 -0.04 -9.25 -2.95
CA ILE A 29 -0.40 -10.41 -3.79
C ILE A 29 0.70 -10.72 -4.83
N VAL A 30 1.40 -9.69 -5.33
CA VAL A 30 2.44 -9.85 -6.36
C VAL A 30 3.85 -9.84 -5.77
N ALA A 31 4.04 -9.32 -4.55
CA ALA A 31 5.34 -9.26 -3.90
C ALA A 31 5.80 -10.62 -3.32
N TRP A 32 4.87 -11.50 -2.96
CA TRP A 32 5.16 -12.76 -2.26
C TRP A 32 4.79 -13.98 -3.08
N GLU A 33 5.56 -15.05 -2.94
CA GLU A 33 5.34 -16.31 -3.64
C GLU A 33 4.02 -16.92 -3.18
N PRO A 34 3.13 -17.36 -4.11
CA PRO A 34 1.89 -18.02 -3.74
C PRO A 34 2.17 -19.24 -2.85
N ASP A 35 1.31 -19.44 -1.85
CA ASP A 35 1.38 -20.56 -0.91
C ASP A 35 2.68 -20.64 -0.08
N ARG A 36 3.54 -19.61 -0.10
CA ARG A 36 4.76 -19.54 0.70
C ARG A 36 4.81 -18.28 1.56
N ILE A 37 4.85 -18.48 2.87
CA ILE A 37 4.86 -17.38 3.83
C ILE A 37 6.21 -16.65 3.78
N ALA A 38 6.16 -15.34 3.50
CA ALA A 38 7.31 -14.43 3.53
C ALA A 38 8.47 -14.81 2.59
N VAL A 39 8.17 -15.49 1.47
CA VAL A 39 9.15 -15.72 0.41
C VAL A 39 8.91 -14.69 -0.70
N PRO A 40 9.82 -13.73 -0.93
CA PRO A 40 9.62 -12.71 -1.95
C PRO A 40 9.66 -13.35 -3.34
N ARG A 41 8.77 -12.90 -4.23
CA ARG A 41 8.86 -13.22 -5.66
C ARG A 41 10.04 -12.51 -6.29
N SER A 42 10.47 -13.00 -7.44
CA SER A 42 11.43 -12.25 -8.24
C SER A 42 10.85 -10.88 -8.59
N HIS A 43 11.67 -9.84 -8.43
CA HIS A 43 11.24 -8.46 -8.71
C HIS A 43 10.71 -8.31 -10.14
N ALA A 44 11.35 -8.96 -11.12
CA ALA A 44 10.91 -8.96 -12.51
C ALA A 44 9.51 -9.55 -12.69
N ALA A 45 9.17 -10.63 -11.99
CA ALA A 45 7.83 -11.23 -12.06
C ALA A 45 6.78 -10.32 -11.42
N ALA A 46 7.08 -9.73 -10.24
CA ALA A 46 6.17 -8.79 -9.59
C ALA A 46 5.89 -7.56 -10.48
N VAL A 47 6.93 -6.99 -11.11
CA VAL A 47 6.80 -5.88 -12.07
C VAL A 47 5.97 -6.28 -13.28
N ALA A 48 6.15 -7.48 -13.81
CA ALA A 48 5.36 -7.99 -14.94
C ALA A 48 3.87 -8.09 -14.58
N ASP A 49 3.54 -8.59 -13.38
CA ASP A 49 2.16 -8.73 -12.91
C ASP A 49 1.49 -7.37 -12.67
N VAL A 50 2.20 -6.40 -12.09
CA VAL A 50 1.68 -5.02 -11.94
C VAL A 50 1.38 -4.42 -13.31
N ASN A 51 2.28 -4.58 -14.28
CA ASN A 51 2.07 -4.09 -15.64
C ASN A 51 0.87 -4.77 -16.32
N ALA A 52 0.75 -6.08 -16.18
CA ALA A 52 -0.36 -6.84 -16.75
C ALA A 52 -1.70 -6.37 -16.16
N PHE A 53 -1.77 -6.18 -14.84
CA PHE A 53 -2.94 -5.65 -14.16
C PHE A 53 -3.32 -4.26 -14.67
N CYS A 54 -2.38 -3.32 -14.72
CA CYS A 54 -2.65 -1.95 -15.19
C CYS A 54 -3.11 -1.89 -16.66
N ARG A 55 -2.74 -2.87 -17.50
CA ARG A 55 -3.18 -2.97 -18.90
C ARG A 55 -4.54 -3.64 -19.07
N ALA A 56 -4.88 -4.56 -18.17
CA ALA A 56 -6.12 -5.34 -18.25
C ALA A 56 -7.35 -4.51 -17.90
N TYR A 57 -7.19 -3.47 -17.07
CA TYR A 57 -8.30 -2.67 -16.55
C TYR A 57 -8.18 -1.20 -16.98
N PRO A 58 -9.26 -0.58 -17.48
CA PRO A 58 -9.23 0.83 -17.90
C PRO A 58 -9.11 1.80 -16.71
N GLU A 59 -9.71 1.44 -15.58
CA GLU A 59 -9.60 2.15 -14.31
C GLU A 59 -9.30 1.14 -13.20
N TRP A 60 -8.41 1.52 -12.29
CA TRP A 60 -7.92 0.62 -11.26
C TRP A 60 -7.40 1.37 -10.05
N VAL A 61 -7.28 0.65 -8.95
CA VAL A 61 -6.56 1.04 -7.75
C VAL A 61 -5.48 0.01 -7.49
N ALA A 62 -4.23 0.44 -7.37
CA ALA A 62 -3.14 -0.39 -6.88
C ALA A 62 -2.61 0.23 -5.58
N GLU A 63 -2.34 -0.58 -4.57
CA GLU A 63 -1.93 -0.09 -3.24
C GLU A 63 -0.87 -0.99 -2.60
N GLY A 64 0.07 -0.37 -1.88
CA GLY A 64 1.09 -1.11 -1.12
C GLY A 64 2.17 -0.20 -0.55
N CYS A 65 3.21 -0.80 0.05
CA CYS A 65 4.37 -0.09 0.60
C CYS A 65 5.66 -0.31 -0.22
N TYR A 66 5.53 -0.77 -1.47
CA TYR A 66 6.65 -1.09 -2.36
C TYR A 66 6.78 0.01 -3.44
N PRO A 67 7.61 1.06 -3.24
CA PRO A 67 7.73 2.14 -4.19
C PRO A 67 8.15 1.68 -5.59
N ASP A 68 9.03 0.68 -5.73
CA ASP A 68 9.44 0.17 -7.04
C ASP A 68 8.28 -0.47 -7.82
N LEU A 69 7.41 -1.21 -7.13
CA LEU A 69 6.22 -1.78 -7.75
C LEU A 69 5.20 -0.68 -8.08
N ILE A 70 5.03 0.33 -7.21
CA ILE A 70 4.18 1.49 -7.52
C ILE A 70 4.74 2.26 -8.73
N ALA A 71 6.06 2.44 -8.82
CA ALA A 71 6.73 3.15 -9.92
C ALA A 71 6.38 2.54 -11.28
N THR A 72 6.26 1.22 -11.35
CA THR A 72 5.82 0.49 -12.55
C THR A 72 4.47 0.99 -13.08
N SER A 73 3.53 1.31 -12.18
CA SER A 73 2.21 1.80 -12.55
C SER A 73 2.19 3.26 -13.01
N LEU A 74 3.23 4.05 -12.71
CA LEU A 74 3.26 5.49 -12.97
C LEU A 74 3.36 5.85 -14.46
N GLN A 75 3.84 4.93 -15.30
CA GLN A 75 3.86 5.12 -16.76
C GLN A 75 2.45 5.31 -17.36
N TYR A 76 1.41 4.79 -16.69
CA TYR A 76 0.01 4.94 -17.08
C TYR A 76 -0.62 6.25 -16.55
N ARG A 77 0.21 7.13 -15.97
CA ARG A 77 -0.18 8.44 -15.43
C ARG A 77 -1.37 8.45 -14.45
N PRO A 78 -1.41 7.54 -13.45
CA PRO A 78 -2.49 7.50 -12.45
C PRO A 78 -2.46 8.71 -11.50
N HIS A 79 -3.50 8.87 -10.68
CA HIS A 79 -3.41 9.72 -9.49
C HIS A 79 -2.61 9.01 -8.39
N LEU A 80 -1.43 9.54 -8.06
CA LEU A 80 -0.60 9.01 -6.98
C LEU A 80 -1.02 9.58 -5.63
N LEU A 81 -1.52 8.73 -4.75
CA LEU A 81 -1.83 9.08 -3.37
C LEU A 81 -0.74 8.58 -2.42
N LEU A 82 -0.14 9.50 -1.65
CA LEU A 82 0.72 9.19 -0.51
C LEU A 82 -0.07 9.38 0.78
N LEU A 83 -0.34 8.29 1.50
CA LEU A 83 -1.02 8.33 2.80
C LEU A 83 0.02 8.34 3.90
N ASP A 84 0.08 9.45 4.62
CA ASP A 84 0.98 9.66 5.75
C ASP A 84 0.25 10.41 6.88
N PRO A 85 -0.57 9.71 7.67
CA PRO A 85 -1.30 10.31 8.79
C PRO A 85 -0.45 10.47 10.06
N GLY A 86 0.85 10.19 9.99
CA GLY A 86 1.74 10.18 11.14
C GLY A 86 1.77 8.86 11.91
N ILE A 87 2.81 8.72 12.73
CA ILE A 87 3.16 7.50 13.47
C ILE A 87 2.03 7.02 14.39
N ASP A 88 1.46 7.92 15.18
CA ASP A 88 0.45 7.57 16.19
C ASP A 88 -0.79 6.96 15.56
N GLN A 89 -1.27 7.53 14.45
CA GLN A 89 -2.41 6.99 13.73
C GLN A 89 -2.09 5.62 13.11
N CYS A 90 -0.90 5.45 12.54
CA CYS A 90 -0.49 4.17 11.96
C CYS A 90 -0.41 3.07 13.03
N LEU A 91 0.17 3.38 14.19
CA LEU A 91 0.24 2.46 15.33
C LEU A 91 -1.13 2.12 15.89
N ALA A 92 -2.00 3.13 16.07
CA ALA A 92 -3.37 2.94 16.52
C ALA A 92 -4.14 2.00 15.58
N ASN A 93 -4.05 2.23 14.27
CA ASN A 93 -4.67 1.39 13.26
C ASN A 93 -4.14 -0.05 13.29
N CYS A 94 -2.83 -0.25 13.48
CA CYS A 94 -2.24 -1.58 13.60
C CYS A 94 -2.75 -2.35 14.83
N ARG A 95 -2.95 -1.68 15.96
CA ARG A 95 -3.49 -2.30 17.20
C ARG A 95 -4.93 -2.75 17.06
N THR A 96 -5.72 -2.07 16.23
CA THR A 96 -7.15 -2.37 16.02
C THR A 96 -7.43 -3.18 14.76
N ARG A 97 -6.39 -3.65 14.05
CA ARG A 97 -6.57 -4.47 12.85
C ARG A 97 -7.45 -5.70 13.14
N PRO A 98 -8.46 -5.96 12.30
CA PRO A 98 -9.15 -7.24 12.28
C PRO A 98 -8.18 -8.38 11.99
N TRP A 99 -8.63 -9.61 12.26
CA TRP A 99 -7.87 -10.78 11.84
C TRP A 99 -7.78 -10.82 10.30
N GLU A 100 -6.57 -11.00 9.76
CA GLU A 100 -6.28 -11.11 8.34
C GLU A 100 -6.14 -12.61 7.96
N PRO A 101 -7.23 -13.33 7.62
CA PRO A 101 -7.20 -14.78 7.40
C PRO A 101 -6.35 -15.22 6.20
N HIS A 102 -6.09 -14.30 5.28
CA HIS A 102 -5.21 -14.52 4.13
C HIS A 102 -3.72 -14.42 4.49
N LYS A 103 -3.37 -13.88 5.67
CA LYS A 103 -1.98 -13.76 6.16
C LYS A 103 -1.68 -14.69 7.32
N TYR A 104 -2.67 -14.96 8.17
CA TYR A 104 -2.49 -15.70 9.42
C TYR A 104 -3.59 -16.75 9.59
N ARG A 105 -3.24 -17.92 10.12
CA ARG A 105 -4.20 -19.01 10.35
C ARG A 105 -5.19 -18.70 11.47
N SER A 106 -4.84 -17.77 12.37
CA SER A 106 -5.70 -17.36 13.49
C SER A 106 -5.37 -15.95 13.99
N ARG A 107 -6.32 -15.34 14.72
CA ARG A 107 -6.11 -14.07 15.43
C ARG A 107 -4.90 -14.13 16.39
N ALA A 108 -4.75 -15.24 17.13
CA ALA A 108 -3.64 -15.41 18.06
C ALA A 108 -2.27 -15.41 17.36
N GLU A 109 -2.16 -16.01 16.18
CA GLU A 109 -0.93 -15.99 15.39
C GLU A 109 -0.58 -14.57 14.92
N GLN A 110 -1.57 -13.81 14.46
CA GLN A 110 -1.40 -12.40 14.10
C GLN A 110 -0.96 -11.55 15.30
N ASP A 111 -1.62 -11.72 16.46
CA ASP A 111 -1.31 -10.95 17.67
C ASP A 111 0.13 -11.20 18.16
N ARG A 112 0.67 -12.43 17.96
CA ARG A 112 2.08 -12.74 18.25
C ARG A 112 3.07 -11.95 17.38
N LYS A 113 2.65 -11.47 16.21
CA LYS A 113 3.47 -10.62 15.32
C LYS A 113 3.28 -9.13 15.58
N LEU A 114 2.31 -8.74 16.41
CA LEU A 114 1.94 -7.34 16.61
C LEU A 114 3.11 -6.48 17.11
N GLY A 115 3.89 -6.96 18.09
CA GLY A 115 5.05 -6.21 18.60
C GLY A 115 6.08 -5.88 17.51
N MET A 116 6.41 -6.87 16.67
CA MET A 116 7.30 -6.69 15.53
C MET A 116 6.71 -5.71 14.50
N LEU A 117 5.42 -5.83 14.19
CA LEU A 117 4.73 -4.93 13.28
C LEU A 117 4.74 -3.48 13.80
N LEU A 118 4.49 -3.26 15.09
CA LEU A 118 4.49 -1.92 15.68
C LEU A 118 5.89 -1.29 15.62
N ALA A 119 6.94 -2.07 15.92
CA ALA A 119 8.32 -1.60 15.78
C ALA A 119 8.64 -1.23 14.32
N TRP A 120 8.28 -2.09 13.37
CA TRP A 120 8.45 -1.82 11.94
C TRP A 120 7.67 -0.57 11.48
N VAL A 121 6.45 -0.37 11.98
CA VAL A 121 5.63 0.81 11.64
C VAL A 121 6.23 2.09 12.21
N ALA A 122 6.76 2.05 13.43
CA ALA A 122 7.42 3.19 14.05
C ALA A 122 8.70 3.57 13.31
N ASP A 123 9.50 2.57 12.97
CA ASP A 123 10.79 2.74 12.32
C ASP A 123 10.70 3.30 10.89
N TYR A 124 9.53 3.22 10.24
CA TYR A 124 9.27 3.78 8.90
C TYR A 124 9.72 5.23 8.72
N TYR A 125 9.62 6.05 9.77
CA TYR A 125 9.94 7.47 9.76
C TYR A 125 11.44 7.76 9.88
N HIS A 126 12.25 6.75 10.23
CA HIS A 126 13.68 6.91 10.54
C HIS A 126 14.58 5.92 9.79
N ARG A 127 14.05 4.77 9.35
CA ARG A 127 14.81 3.78 8.61
C ARG A 127 15.17 4.28 7.23
N ASP A 128 16.30 3.81 6.75
CA ASP A 128 16.68 3.88 5.34
C ASP A 128 16.10 2.69 4.56
N GLY A 129 16.21 2.75 3.24
CA GLY A 129 15.87 1.66 2.33
C GLY A 129 14.50 1.78 1.69
N ASP A 130 14.14 0.76 0.90
CA ASP A 130 13.12 0.86 -0.14
C ASP A 130 11.69 0.96 0.40
N ILE A 131 11.45 0.66 1.68
CA ILE A 131 10.12 0.76 2.30
C ILE A 131 10.14 1.80 3.43
N SER A 132 10.90 2.88 3.27
CA SER A 132 10.98 4.00 4.21
C SER A 132 10.05 5.16 3.82
N LEU A 133 9.85 6.11 4.74
CA LEU A 133 9.25 7.40 4.39
C LEU A 133 10.07 8.08 3.29
N GLN A 134 11.38 8.13 3.44
CA GLN A 134 12.28 8.75 2.46
C GLN A 134 12.08 8.18 1.05
N ALA A 135 11.99 6.85 0.89
CA ALA A 135 11.77 6.23 -0.42
C ALA A 135 10.37 6.55 -0.99
N HIS A 136 9.33 6.54 -0.15
CA HIS A 136 7.99 6.94 -0.57
C HIS A 136 7.90 8.41 -0.98
N GLU A 137 8.57 9.30 -0.25
CA GLU A 137 8.66 10.72 -0.58
C GLU A 137 9.46 10.94 -1.86
N ALA A 138 10.59 10.27 -2.04
CA ALA A 138 11.38 10.36 -3.25
C ALA A 138 10.57 9.98 -4.50
N LEU A 139 9.83 8.86 -4.45
CA LEU A 139 8.93 8.46 -5.53
C LEU A 139 7.83 9.50 -5.77
N PHE A 140 7.18 9.96 -4.69
CA PHE A 140 6.12 10.95 -4.75
C PHE A 140 6.61 12.26 -5.37
N GLU A 141 7.78 12.74 -4.97
CA GLU A 141 8.38 13.97 -5.48
C GLU A 141 8.89 13.84 -6.92
N ALA A 142 9.46 12.69 -7.29
CA ALA A 142 9.88 12.42 -8.65
C ALA A 142 8.71 12.37 -9.64
N TYR A 143 7.54 11.89 -9.20
CA TYR A 143 6.37 11.79 -10.06
C TYR A 143 5.83 13.17 -10.48
N ARG A 144 5.59 13.33 -11.78
CA ARG A 144 5.13 14.58 -12.42
C ARG A 144 3.65 14.56 -12.84
N GLY A 145 2.96 13.43 -12.65
CA GLY A 145 1.52 13.34 -12.87
C GLY A 145 0.71 13.82 -11.66
N PRO A 146 -0.63 13.67 -11.72
CA PRO A 146 -1.52 14.07 -10.63
C PRO A 146 -1.15 13.34 -9.34
N LYS A 147 -0.93 14.09 -8.26
CA LYS A 147 -0.49 13.51 -6.98
C LYS A 147 -1.03 14.29 -5.80
N GLN A 148 -1.36 13.58 -4.72
CA GLN A 148 -1.89 14.17 -3.50
C GLN A 148 -1.37 13.43 -2.27
N ARG A 149 -0.87 14.19 -1.28
CA ARG A 149 -0.55 13.68 0.06
C ARG A 149 -1.77 13.81 0.97
N LEU A 150 -2.05 12.77 1.74
CA LEU A 150 -3.18 12.69 2.67
C LEU A 150 -2.64 12.45 4.10
N SER A 151 -2.86 13.42 4.99
CA SER A 151 -2.52 13.33 6.42
C SER A 151 -3.65 12.77 7.29
N ARG A 152 -4.78 12.41 6.69
CA ARG A 152 -5.90 11.71 7.32
C ARG A 152 -6.70 10.97 6.25
N LEU A 153 -7.40 9.92 6.65
CA LEU A 153 -8.34 9.27 5.76
C LEU A 153 -9.47 10.25 5.39
N PRO A 154 -9.74 10.42 4.09
CA PRO A 154 -10.82 11.29 3.66
C PRO A 154 -12.18 10.59 3.83
N GLY A 155 -13.26 11.36 3.80
CA GLY A 155 -14.62 10.84 3.91
C GLY A 155 -15.08 10.02 2.69
N PRO A 156 -16.31 9.47 2.72
CA PRO A 156 -16.84 8.62 1.65
C PRO A 156 -16.84 9.32 0.29
N ASP A 157 -17.15 10.62 0.22
CA ASP A 157 -17.27 11.33 -1.06
C ASP A 157 -15.92 11.76 -1.66
N PHE A 158 -14.80 11.22 -1.15
CA PHE A 158 -13.48 11.58 -1.62
C PHE A 158 -13.31 11.33 -3.12
N ARG A 159 -12.77 12.34 -3.81
CA ARG A 159 -12.33 12.27 -5.19
C ARG A 159 -10.90 12.84 -5.22
N PRO A 160 -9.90 12.08 -5.73
CA PRO A 160 -8.57 12.63 -5.97
C PRO A 160 -8.67 13.89 -6.81
N ARG A 161 -7.96 14.95 -6.40
CA ARG A 161 -7.93 16.20 -7.15
C ARG A 161 -6.98 16.05 -8.35
N ALA A 162 -7.40 16.60 -9.50
CA ALA A 162 -6.61 16.71 -10.72
C ALA A 162 -5.36 17.58 -10.54
#